data_AF-A0A8H5D126-F1
#
_entry.id   AF-A0A8H5D126-F1
#
_cell.length_a   1.000
_cell.length_b   1.000
_cell.length_c   1.000
_cell.angle_alpha   90.00
_cell.angle_beta   90.00
_cell.angle_gamma   90.00
#
_symmetry.space_group_name_H-M   'P 1'
#
loop_
_entity.id
_entity.type
_entity.pdbx_description
1 polymer ?
#
loop_
_entity_poly.entity_id
_entity_poly.type
_entity_poly.pdbx_seq_one_letter_code
_entity_poly.pdbx_strand_id
1 'polypeptide(L)'
;MSLDQNLFTLILAPNKDDPTNVVDLAEPSGVVHYRKQRMEGPVYKAEVYDFTSQSLLAIATAPSATSKTKMLELYNPTKNIELKYTGKLSFKWSFKWEEHEFEWKREECYLIRKPDPPVLVAITKEPAGRLKTQSVQILDYNLNRFDVEDRKGLEIVILTALLTFQDANEASHEKRQNSSSSLAALPKLSPTPSTSPPPLPSKPQPKTGIDRIAEMHAIRGDINEVTVEEEGSANDYAAYCWNLLQDDAMLFVTIRSNTETEVLKVLQVVEETKRLRHKAGLDDDFHQYVLYDTKKSGPRRINLDQPQDGYTPPNSLQIHLSKIPMPELEPRPSLHHGKENSDTRKDGKTEKKVSPSSSPGPGHLSLTSLFGRRSSSPPSATSLASTHVHAHQVHPHQPSPSPAQLNNPMIYVAPPPPRHTKPKPKQPNSPGHGLSPGAGALNASSSSPAEQDRPSRLSEFFDKLHH
;
A
#
# COMPACT_ATOMS: atom_id res chain seq x y z
N MET A 1 -19.06 -7.61 -4.00
CA MET A 1 -19.36 -7.01 -2.68
C MET A 1 -19.62 -5.54 -2.92
N SER A 2 -20.82 -5.03 -2.62
CA SER A 2 -21.11 -3.61 -2.81
C SER A 2 -20.35 -2.81 -1.75
N LEU A 3 -19.46 -1.91 -2.17
CA LEU A 3 -18.86 -0.92 -1.28
C LEU A 3 -19.98 -0.10 -0.61
N ASP A 4 -19.87 0.11 0.70
CA ASP A 4 -20.81 0.87 1.53
C ASP A 4 -21.21 2.22 0.89
N GLN A 5 -22.48 2.59 1.04
CA GLN A 5 -23.03 3.90 0.62
C GLN A 5 -22.38 5.11 1.33
N ASN A 6 -21.55 4.89 2.36
CA ASN A 6 -20.86 5.92 3.14
C ASN A 6 -19.40 6.14 2.67
N LEU A 7 -19.09 5.80 1.42
CA LEU A 7 -17.74 5.89 0.86
C LEU A 7 -17.72 6.96 -0.23
N PHE A 8 -17.03 8.06 0.05
CA PHE A 8 -16.86 9.15 -0.89
C PHE A 8 -15.60 8.89 -1.73
N THR A 9 -15.78 8.68 -3.04
CA THR A 9 -14.66 8.41 -3.97
C THR A 9 -14.56 9.54 -4.97
N LEU A 10 -13.36 10.09 -5.13
CA LEU A 10 -13.05 11.09 -6.14
C LEU A 10 -11.95 10.56 -7.07
N ILE A 11 -12.17 10.74 -8.36
CA ILE A 11 -11.24 10.49 -9.46
C ILE A 11 -10.49 11.78 -9.73
N LEU A 12 -9.16 11.71 -9.75
CA LEU A 12 -8.28 12.82 -10.06
C LEU A 12 -8.00 12.78 -11.56
N ALA A 13 -8.46 13.79 -12.28
CA ALA A 13 -8.32 13.91 -13.72
C ALA A 13 -7.60 15.22 -14.07
N PRO A 14 -6.51 15.19 -14.84
CA PRO A 14 -5.96 16.40 -15.44
C PRO A 14 -7.02 17.10 -16.27
N ASN A 15 -7.08 18.43 -16.18
CA ASN A 15 -8.00 19.21 -16.99
C ASN A 15 -7.64 19.10 -18.48
N LYS A 16 -8.63 19.24 -19.37
CA LYS A 16 -8.41 19.11 -20.83
C LYS A 16 -7.69 20.31 -21.43
N ASP A 17 -7.94 21.50 -20.89
CA ASP A 17 -7.43 22.76 -21.43
C ASP A 17 -6.06 23.09 -20.84
N ASP A 18 -5.86 22.79 -19.55
CA ASP A 18 -4.58 22.93 -18.85
C ASP A 18 -4.24 21.67 -18.04
N PRO A 19 -3.74 20.60 -18.70
CA PRO A 19 -3.44 19.34 -18.04
C PRO A 19 -2.23 19.40 -17.10
N THR A 20 -1.41 20.45 -17.20
CA THR A 20 -0.16 20.58 -16.44
C THR A 20 -0.42 21.23 -15.08
N ASN A 21 -1.23 22.28 -15.05
CA ASN A 21 -1.43 23.04 -13.81
C ASN A 21 -2.78 22.74 -13.14
N VAL A 22 -3.77 22.22 -13.87
CA VAL A 22 -5.13 22.04 -13.35
C VAL A 22 -5.51 20.56 -13.23
N VAL A 23 -5.98 20.18 -12.05
CA VAL A 23 -6.48 18.84 -11.73
C VAL A 23 -7.91 18.96 -11.20
N ASP A 24 -8.84 18.29 -11.86
CA ASP A 24 -10.24 18.19 -11.48
C ASP A 24 -10.45 16.93 -10.62
N LEU A 25 -11.19 17.07 -9.52
CA LEU A 25 -11.60 15.97 -8.65
C LEU A 25 -13.08 15.71 -8.86
N ALA A 26 -13.39 14.60 -9.51
CA ALA A 26 -14.74 14.25 -9.93
C ALA A 26 -15.22 12.95 -9.29
N GLU A 27 -16.50 12.84 -9.01
CA GLU A 27 -17.11 11.55 -8.67
C GLU A 27 -17.02 10.57 -9.86
N PRO A 28 -17.19 9.25 -9.62
CA PRO A 28 -17.31 8.27 -10.71
C PRO A 28 -18.46 8.56 -11.69
N SER A 29 -19.45 9.34 -11.26
CA SER A 29 -20.54 9.85 -12.10
C SER A 29 -20.08 10.88 -13.14
N GLY A 30 -18.88 11.44 -12.98
CA GLY A 30 -18.31 12.51 -13.79
C GLY A 30 -18.60 13.93 -13.28
N VAL A 31 -19.32 14.07 -12.16
CA VAL A 31 -19.57 15.39 -11.55
C VAL A 31 -18.31 15.88 -10.85
N VAL A 32 -17.82 17.06 -11.24
CA VAL A 32 -16.62 17.68 -10.64
C VAL A 32 -17.03 18.43 -9.37
N HIS A 33 -16.33 18.14 -8.26
CA HIS A 33 -16.57 18.80 -6.97
C HIS A 33 -15.48 19.81 -6.63
N TYR A 34 -14.23 19.46 -6.90
CA TYR A 34 -13.09 20.32 -6.60
C TYR A 34 -12.21 20.50 -7.81
N ARG A 35 -11.53 21.64 -7.84
CA ARG A 35 -10.49 21.95 -8.80
C ARG A 35 -9.25 22.42 -8.09
N LYS A 36 -8.12 21.78 -8.35
CA LYS A 36 -6.82 22.25 -7.93
C LYS A 36 -6.13 22.94 -9.09
N GLN A 37 -5.57 24.12 -8.84
CA GLN A 37 -4.77 24.88 -9.78
C GLN A 37 -3.40 25.18 -9.17
N ARG A 38 -2.34 24.74 -9.84
CA ARG A 38 -0.96 25.11 -9.50
C ARG A 38 -0.67 26.49 -10.08
N MET A 39 -0.13 27.38 -9.27
CA MET A 39 0.27 28.72 -9.70
C MET A 39 1.76 28.71 -10.04
N GLU A 40 2.10 29.26 -11.20
CA GLU A 40 3.49 29.47 -11.58
C GLU A 40 4.10 30.61 -10.76
N GLY A 41 5.31 30.39 -10.23
CA GLY A 41 5.97 31.40 -9.41
C GLY A 41 7.29 30.92 -8.78
N PRO A 42 8.01 31.84 -8.12
CA PRO A 42 9.28 31.54 -7.45
C PRO A 42 9.12 30.66 -6.21
N VAL A 43 7.90 30.60 -5.67
CA VAL A 43 7.50 29.82 -4.49
C VAL A 43 6.42 28.86 -4.94
N TYR A 44 6.41 27.64 -4.41
CA TYR A 44 5.33 26.70 -4.69
C TYR A 44 4.03 27.21 -4.11
N LYS A 45 3.01 27.34 -4.97
CA LYS A 45 1.65 27.71 -4.60
C LYS A 45 0.66 26.85 -5.38
N ALA A 46 -0.29 26.25 -4.68
CA ALA A 46 -1.43 25.55 -5.27
C ALA A 46 -2.72 26.00 -4.58
N GLU A 47 -3.76 26.18 -5.36
CA GLU A 47 -5.06 26.67 -4.90
C GLU A 47 -6.11 25.60 -5.17
N VAL A 48 -7.02 25.40 -4.22
CA VAL A 48 -8.11 24.44 -4.32
C VAL A 48 -9.43 25.18 -4.24
N TYR A 49 -10.30 24.95 -5.22
CA TYR A 49 -11.58 25.62 -5.40
C TYR A 49 -12.73 24.62 -5.30
N ASP A 50 -13.86 25.09 -4.78
CA ASP A 50 -15.15 24.45 -4.99
C ASP A 50 -15.57 24.66 -6.44
N PHE A 51 -15.82 23.58 -7.18
CA PHE A 51 -16.07 23.67 -8.61
C PHE A 51 -17.40 24.35 -8.95
N THR A 52 -18.42 24.20 -8.11
CA THR A 52 -19.76 24.75 -8.40
C THR A 52 -19.82 26.25 -8.12
N SER A 53 -19.33 26.67 -6.96
CA SER A 53 -19.36 28.06 -6.51
C SER A 53 -18.13 28.88 -6.93
N GLN A 54 -17.07 28.22 -7.42
CA GLN A 54 -15.77 28.83 -7.71
C GLN A 54 -15.13 29.52 -6.49
N SER A 55 -15.55 29.12 -5.29
CA SER A 55 -15.01 29.67 -4.04
C SER A 55 -13.66 29.04 -3.75
N LEU A 56 -12.68 29.86 -3.39
CA LEU A 56 -11.38 29.39 -2.91
C LEU A 56 -11.58 28.69 -1.56
N LEU A 57 -11.12 27.45 -1.45
CA LEU A 57 -11.25 26.61 -0.26
C LEU A 57 -9.93 26.50 0.50
N ALA A 58 -8.82 26.36 -0.21
CA ALA A 58 -7.50 26.26 0.41
C ALA A 58 -6.38 26.77 -0.52
N ILE A 59 -5.32 27.29 0.09
CA ILE A 59 -4.04 27.56 -0.57
C ILE A 59 -2.96 26.73 0.12
N ALA A 60 -2.19 25.97 -0.65
CA ALA A 60 -0.96 25.34 -0.21
C ALA A 60 0.25 26.18 -0.64
N THR A 61 1.15 26.49 0.29
CA THR A 61 2.40 27.21 0.02
C THR A 61 3.63 26.49 0.58
N ALA A 62 4.75 26.59 -0.14
CA ALA A 62 6.05 26.10 0.32
C ALA A 62 7.20 26.71 -0.51
N PRO A 63 8.46 26.74 -0.03
CA PRO A 63 9.59 27.20 -0.83
C PRO A 63 9.75 26.48 -2.18
N SER A 64 9.40 25.19 -2.23
CA SER A 64 9.33 24.40 -3.46
C SER A 64 8.27 23.30 -3.35
N ALA A 65 7.89 22.72 -4.49
CA ALA A 65 6.97 21.58 -4.52
C ALA A 65 7.54 20.37 -3.74
N THR A 66 8.87 20.22 -3.69
CA THR A 66 9.57 19.14 -2.99
C THR A 66 9.95 19.46 -1.54
N SER A 67 9.53 20.61 -1.01
CA SER A 67 9.79 21.00 0.38
C SER A 67 9.24 19.95 1.35
N LYS A 68 9.99 19.66 2.43
CA LYS A 68 9.60 18.76 3.53
C LYS A 68 8.58 19.35 4.50
N THR A 69 8.31 20.65 4.37
CA THR A 69 7.27 21.35 5.12
C THR A 69 6.44 22.16 4.15
N LYS A 70 5.11 22.12 4.33
CA LYS A 70 4.15 22.89 3.54
C LYS A 70 3.11 23.51 4.46
N MET A 71 2.65 24.71 4.13
CA MET A 71 1.58 25.40 4.85
C MET A 71 0.30 25.35 4.03
N LEU A 72 -0.79 24.90 4.64
CA LEU A 72 -2.13 24.98 4.09
C LEU A 72 -2.89 26.09 4.81
N GLU A 73 -3.44 27.02 4.06
CA GLU A 73 -4.37 28.05 4.54
C GLU A 73 -5.75 27.73 3.99
N LEU A 74 -6.69 27.37 4.86
CA LEU A 74 -8.09 27.15 4.50
C LEU A 74 -8.85 28.46 4.53
N TYR A 75 -9.96 28.50 3.81
CA TYR A 75 -10.88 29.62 3.75
C TYR A 75 -12.29 29.16 4.13
N ASN A 76 -13.01 30.04 4.84
CA ASN A 76 -14.39 29.84 5.27
C ASN A 76 -14.62 28.56 6.13
N PRO A 77 -14.07 28.48 7.35
CA PRO A 77 -13.33 29.51 8.09
C PRO A 77 -11.81 29.50 7.82
N THR A 78 -11.14 30.62 8.11
CA THR A 78 -9.68 30.70 7.94
C THR A 78 -8.94 29.89 8.99
N LYS A 79 -8.20 28.86 8.57
CA LYS A 79 -7.37 28.00 9.43
C LYS A 79 -6.04 27.70 8.75
N ASN A 80 -4.96 27.67 9.53
CA ASN A 80 -3.62 27.35 9.04
C ASN A 80 -3.19 25.96 9.55
N ILE A 81 -2.70 25.11 8.64
CA ILE A 81 -2.28 23.74 8.92
C ILE A 81 -0.88 23.53 8.36
N GLU A 82 -0.02 22.98 9.18
CA GLU A 82 1.34 22.63 8.79
C GLU A 82 1.41 21.14 8.43
N LEU A 83 1.82 20.84 7.20
CA LEU A 83 2.17 19.49 6.77
C LEU A 83 3.67 19.29 6.99
N LYS A 84 4.05 18.25 7.74
CA LYS A 84 5.45 17.89 8.01
C LYS A 84 5.78 16.53 7.44
N TYR A 85 6.86 16.45 6.68
CA TYR A 85 7.46 15.17 6.32
C TYR A 85 8.17 14.60 7.55
N THR A 86 7.67 13.48 8.04
CA THR A 86 8.20 12.76 9.22
C THR A 86 8.88 11.45 8.85
N GLY A 87 8.91 11.11 7.56
CA GLY A 87 9.65 9.96 7.04
C GLY A 87 11.17 10.15 7.13
N LYS A 88 11.89 9.04 7.35
CA LYS A 88 13.35 8.99 7.16
C LYS A 88 13.71 8.43 5.79
N LEU A 89 13.10 7.30 5.45
CA LEU A 89 13.27 6.56 4.19
C LEU A 89 11.92 6.22 3.53
N SER A 90 10.81 6.32 4.27
CA SER A 90 9.46 6.04 3.80
C SER A 90 8.68 7.32 3.50
N PHE A 91 7.67 7.23 2.64
CA PHE A 91 6.73 8.33 2.43
C PHE A 91 5.83 8.44 3.67
N LYS A 92 6.14 9.43 4.52
CA LYS A 92 5.38 9.68 5.74
C LYS A 92 5.23 11.18 5.99
N TRP A 93 3.99 11.63 6.04
CA TRP A 93 3.62 13.02 6.29
C TRP A 93 2.62 13.11 7.42
N SER A 94 2.80 14.05 8.33
CA SER A 94 1.89 14.27 9.45
C SER A 94 1.32 15.68 9.44
N PHE A 95 0.08 15.80 9.90
CA PHE A 95 -0.55 17.09 10.17
C PHE A 95 -1.50 16.97 11.36
N LYS A 96 -1.89 18.10 11.93
CA LYS A 96 -2.88 18.16 13.01
C LYS A 96 -4.13 18.87 12.50
N TRP A 97 -5.28 18.35 12.88
CA TRP A 97 -6.57 18.97 12.64
C TRP A 97 -7.40 18.87 13.91
N GLU A 98 -7.81 20.02 14.44
CA GLU A 98 -8.43 20.11 15.77
C GLU A 98 -7.55 19.41 16.82
N GLU A 99 -8.11 18.53 17.64
CA GLU A 99 -7.38 17.77 18.67
C GLU A 99 -6.76 16.46 18.15
N HIS A 100 -6.87 16.19 16.84
CA HIS A 100 -6.49 14.93 16.23
C HIS A 100 -5.19 15.06 15.41
N GLU A 101 -4.34 14.04 15.49
CA GLU A 101 -3.15 13.89 14.67
C GLU A 101 -3.43 12.93 13.50
N PHE A 102 -3.03 13.33 12.30
CA PHE A 102 -3.20 12.54 11.09
C PHE A 102 -1.85 12.25 10.45
N GLU A 103 -1.74 11.08 9.84
CA GLU A 103 -0.53 10.61 9.19
C GLU A 103 -0.83 9.94 7.87
N TRP A 104 -0.27 10.48 6.80
CA TRP A 104 -0.16 9.83 5.51
C TRP A 104 1.03 8.87 5.51
N LYS A 105 0.77 7.61 5.15
CA LYS A 105 1.75 6.57 4.84
C LYS A 105 1.49 6.07 3.43
N ARG A 106 2.34 6.46 2.48
CA ARG A 106 2.16 6.19 1.05
C ARG A 106 0.72 6.51 0.58
N GLU A 107 -0.08 5.48 0.28
CA GLU A 107 -1.43 5.54 -0.27
C GLU A 107 -2.52 5.65 0.81
N GLU A 108 -2.15 5.66 2.09
CA GLU A 108 -3.09 5.55 3.20
C GLU A 108 -2.97 6.74 4.15
N CYS A 109 -4.10 7.32 4.55
CA CYS A 109 -4.17 8.35 5.58
C CYS A 109 -4.78 7.77 6.85
N TYR A 110 -4.09 7.94 7.97
CA TYR A 110 -4.48 7.42 9.28
C TYR A 110 -4.77 8.56 10.24
N LEU A 111 -5.83 8.42 11.04
CA LEU A 111 -6.03 9.17 12.28
C LEU A 111 -5.27 8.44 13.39
N ILE A 112 -4.29 9.11 13.98
CA ILE A 112 -3.41 8.57 15.02
C ILE A 112 -4.08 8.76 16.38
N ARG A 113 -4.33 7.66 17.07
CA ARG A 113 -4.77 7.63 18.46
C ARG A 113 -3.68 6.98 19.29
N LYS A 114 -3.48 7.43 20.52
CA LYS A 114 -2.62 6.73 21.49
C LYS A 114 -3.41 6.63 22.78
N PRO A 115 -3.48 5.44 23.42
CA PRO A 115 -2.77 4.20 23.09
C PRO A 115 -3.43 3.34 21.99
N ASP A 116 -4.62 3.70 21.52
CA ASP A 116 -5.38 2.89 20.55
C ASP A 116 -4.66 2.75 19.18
N PRO A 117 -4.94 1.69 18.39
CA PRO A 117 -4.40 1.57 17.04
C PRO A 117 -4.81 2.75 16.12
N PRO A 118 -3.95 3.15 15.15
CA PRO A 118 -4.31 4.11 14.11
C PRO A 118 -5.52 3.66 13.29
N VAL A 119 -6.35 4.60 12.87
CA VAL A 119 -7.58 4.33 12.11
C VAL A 119 -7.46 4.88 10.70
N LEU A 120 -7.63 4.03 9.69
CA LEU A 120 -7.58 4.43 8.28
C LEU A 120 -8.78 5.33 7.94
N VAL A 121 -8.52 6.54 7.44
CA VAL A 121 -9.56 7.54 7.12
C VAL A 121 -9.60 7.91 5.64
N ALA A 122 -8.51 7.70 4.90
CA ALA A 122 -8.52 7.81 3.45
C ALA A 122 -7.55 6.80 2.83
N ILE A 123 -7.87 6.35 1.63
CA ILE A 123 -7.00 5.50 0.81
C ILE A 123 -6.98 6.00 -0.61
N THR A 124 -5.83 5.97 -1.25
CA THR A 124 -5.66 6.28 -2.66
C THR A 124 -5.41 5.02 -3.46
N LYS A 125 -5.63 5.11 -4.77
CA LYS A 125 -5.23 4.04 -5.70
C LYS A 125 -4.23 4.59 -6.68
N GLU A 126 -3.09 3.94 -6.75
CA GLU A 126 -2.08 4.14 -7.79
C GLU A 126 -2.15 2.96 -8.79
N PRO A 127 -2.25 3.22 -10.11
CA PRO A 127 -2.17 2.15 -11.10
C PRO A 127 -0.77 1.53 -11.08
N ALA A 128 -0.71 0.19 -11.18
CA ALA A 128 0.58 -0.52 -11.27
C ALA A 128 1.46 0.09 -12.38
N GLY A 129 2.67 0.51 -12.01
CA GLY A 129 3.64 1.13 -12.92
C GLY A 129 3.48 2.64 -13.15
N ARG A 130 2.59 3.34 -12.42
CA ARG A 130 2.50 4.81 -12.45
C ARG A 130 2.43 5.41 -11.04
N LEU A 131 3.38 6.30 -10.73
CA LEU A 131 3.45 7.08 -9.48
C LEU A 131 2.43 8.23 -9.43
N LYS A 132 1.29 8.08 -10.09
CA LYS A 132 0.24 9.10 -10.17
C LYS A 132 -1.04 8.54 -9.59
N THR A 133 -1.46 9.13 -8.48
CA THR A 133 -2.73 8.82 -7.85
C THR A 133 -3.89 9.05 -8.83
N GLN A 134 -4.72 8.03 -9.01
CA GLN A 134 -5.87 8.09 -9.92
C GLN A 134 -7.17 8.40 -9.18
N SER A 135 -7.32 7.89 -7.96
CA SER A 135 -8.51 8.11 -7.15
C SER A 135 -8.14 8.19 -5.68
N VAL A 136 -8.95 8.94 -4.93
CA VAL A 136 -8.95 8.99 -3.47
C VAL A 136 -10.31 8.56 -2.97
N GLN A 137 -10.32 7.78 -1.90
CA GLN A 137 -11.51 7.32 -1.22
C GLN A 137 -11.43 7.74 0.24
N ILE A 138 -12.36 8.57 0.67
CA ILE A 138 -12.50 9.02 2.06
C ILE A 138 -13.48 8.08 2.76
N LEU A 139 -13.01 7.49 3.86
CA LEU A 139 -13.72 6.49 4.64
C LEU A 139 -14.56 7.20 5.70
N ASP A 140 -15.63 7.87 5.27
CA ASP A 140 -16.45 8.71 6.15
C ASP A 140 -17.05 7.92 7.33
N TYR A 141 -17.34 6.63 7.14
CA TYR A 141 -17.78 5.75 8.23
C TYR A 141 -16.79 5.67 9.41
N ASN A 142 -15.48 5.82 9.16
CA ASN A 142 -14.47 5.87 10.21
C ASN A 142 -14.41 7.26 10.83
N LEU A 143 -14.45 8.32 10.03
CA LEU A 143 -14.46 9.70 10.51
C LEU A 143 -15.67 9.99 11.41
N ASN A 144 -16.83 9.43 11.09
CA ASN A 144 -18.07 9.55 11.86
C ASN A 144 -18.00 9.04 13.31
N ARG A 145 -16.95 8.28 13.66
CA ARG A 145 -16.75 7.70 15.00
C ARG A 145 -15.91 8.59 15.93
N PHE A 146 -15.42 9.71 15.41
CA PHE A 146 -14.56 10.63 16.14
C PHE A 146 -15.20 12.02 16.21
N ASP A 147 -14.84 12.74 17.26
CA ASP A 147 -15.34 14.08 17.55
C ASP A 147 -14.61 15.12 16.68
N VAL A 148 -14.75 14.98 15.36
CA VAL A 148 -14.30 15.99 14.39
C VAL A 148 -15.47 16.92 14.11
N GLU A 149 -15.33 18.17 14.55
CA GLU A 149 -16.39 19.18 14.43
C GLU A 149 -16.51 19.66 12.97
N ASP A 150 -15.39 20.05 12.37
CA ASP A 150 -15.31 20.57 11.00
C ASP A 150 -14.81 19.50 10.04
N ARG A 151 -15.69 18.54 9.75
CA ARG A 151 -15.41 17.43 8.83
C ARG A 151 -15.15 17.91 7.41
N LYS A 152 -15.79 19.00 7.00
CA LYS A 152 -15.61 19.55 5.66
C LYS A 152 -14.23 20.18 5.51
N GLY A 153 -13.78 20.92 6.51
CA GLY A 153 -12.41 21.42 6.57
C GLY A 153 -11.39 20.27 6.56
N LEU A 154 -11.63 19.19 7.32
CA LEU A 154 -10.77 18.00 7.30
C LEU A 154 -10.71 17.36 5.90
N GLU A 155 -11.84 17.22 5.22
CA GLU A 155 -11.91 16.72 3.84
C GLU A 155 -11.01 17.55 2.92
N ILE A 156 -11.13 18.89 2.98
CA ILE A 156 -10.32 19.81 2.18
C ILE A 156 -8.83 19.68 2.53
N VAL A 157 -8.46 19.51 3.80
CA VAL A 157 -7.07 19.28 4.21
C VAL A 157 -6.52 17.98 3.63
N ILE A 158 -7.26 16.87 3.75
CA ILE A 158 -6.84 15.56 3.23
C ILE A 158 -6.61 15.63 1.71
N LEU A 159 -7.56 16.22 0.98
CA LEU A 159 -7.46 16.37 -0.47
C LEU A 159 -6.32 17.30 -0.88
N THR A 160 -6.18 18.45 -0.22
CA THR A 160 -5.13 19.42 -0.53
C THR A 160 -3.75 18.83 -0.23
N ALA A 161 -3.58 18.15 0.91
CA ALA A 161 -2.34 17.45 1.24
C ALA A 161 -1.95 16.45 0.15
N LEU A 162 -2.88 15.55 -0.21
CA LEU A 162 -2.66 14.56 -1.27
C LEU A 162 -2.21 15.20 -2.59
N LEU A 163 -2.89 16.26 -3.04
CA LEU A 163 -2.57 16.95 -4.30
C LEU A 163 -1.19 17.61 -4.24
N THR A 164 -0.77 18.13 -3.08
CA THR A 164 0.56 18.71 -2.93
C THR A 164 1.67 17.65 -2.93
N PHE A 165 1.35 16.41 -2.55
CA PHE A 165 2.28 15.29 -2.62
C PHE A 165 2.48 14.82 -4.06
N GLN A 166 1.43 14.84 -4.87
CA GLN A 166 1.53 14.58 -6.32
C GLN A 166 2.44 15.60 -6.99
N ASP A 167 2.25 16.89 -6.71
CA ASP A 167 3.13 17.94 -7.23
C ASP A 167 4.59 17.74 -6.82
N ALA A 168 4.83 17.28 -5.58
CA ALA A 168 6.17 16.97 -5.08
C ALA A 168 6.81 15.80 -5.84
N ASN A 169 6.04 14.75 -6.12
CA ASN A 169 6.49 13.61 -6.89
C ASN A 169 6.79 14.03 -8.33
N GLU A 170 5.87 14.71 -9.02
CA GLU A 170 6.04 15.18 -10.40
C GLU A 170 7.27 16.09 -10.55
N ALA A 171 7.44 17.07 -9.66
CA ALA A 171 8.61 17.95 -9.67
C ALA A 171 9.95 17.20 -9.43
N SER A 172 9.91 16.12 -8.65
CA SER A 172 11.08 15.25 -8.44
C SER A 172 11.45 14.46 -9.70
N HIS A 173 10.46 14.10 -10.52
CA HIS A 173 10.66 13.39 -11.79
C HIS A 173 11.11 14.31 -12.94
N GLU A 174 10.56 15.52 -13.06
CA GLU A 174 10.95 16.49 -14.09
C GLU A 174 12.44 16.88 -13.99
N LYS A 175 12.93 17.11 -12.76
CA LYS A 175 14.35 17.44 -12.53
C LYS A 175 15.29 16.33 -13.02
N ARG A 176 14.84 15.08 -13.01
CA ARG A 176 15.62 13.92 -13.48
C ARG A 176 15.65 13.83 -15.00
N GLN A 177 14.53 14.02 -15.68
CA GLN A 177 14.47 14.02 -17.15
C GLN A 177 15.33 15.13 -17.77
N ASN A 178 15.34 16.32 -17.16
CA ASN A 178 16.16 17.43 -17.63
C ASN A 178 17.66 17.26 -17.31
N SER A 179 18.03 16.41 -16.34
CA SER A 179 19.42 16.10 -16.03
C SER A 179 20.04 15.02 -16.94
N SER A 180 19.21 14.21 -17.60
CA SER A 180 19.67 13.20 -18.58
C SER A 180 19.90 13.75 -19.99
N SER A 181 19.50 14.99 -20.28
CA SER A 181 19.63 15.61 -21.61
C SER A 181 20.73 16.69 -21.70
N SER A 182 21.45 16.98 -20.62
CA SER A 182 22.54 17.98 -20.62
C SER A 182 23.93 17.33 -20.71
N LEU A 183 24.22 16.68 -21.84
CA LEU A 183 25.58 16.47 -22.36
C LEU A 183 25.69 17.11 -23.75
N ALA A 184 25.36 18.40 -23.88
CA ALA A 184 25.67 19.16 -25.08
C ALA A 184 25.81 20.66 -24.78
N ALA A 185 26.93 21.19 -25.23
CA ALA A 185 27.26 22.62 -25.41
C ALA A 185 27.54 23.47 -24.15
N LEU A 186 28.82 23.47 -23.76
CA LEU A 186 29.48 24.65 -23.17
C LEU A 186 29.60 25.75 -24.25
N PRO A 187 29.10 26.98 -24.04
CA PRO A 187 29.60 28.15 -24.75
C PRO A 187 30.87 28.64 -24.04
N LYS A 188 31.99 28.59 -24.76
CA LYS A 188 33.21 29.35 -24.43
C LYS A 188 32.89 30.85 -24.56
N LEU A 189 32.95 31.58 -23.45
CA LEU A 189 32.98 33.04 -23.44
C LEU A 189 34.29 33.51 -22.81
N SER A 190 34.88 34.49 -23.49
CA SER A 190 36.22 35.06 -23.36
C SER A 190 36.50 35.72 -22.01
N PRO A 191 37.79 35.94 -21.65
CA PRO A 191 38.16 36.48 -20.36
C PRO A 191 38.17 38.03 -20.34
N THR A 192 37.62 38.61 -19.28
CA THR A 192 37.92 39.98 -18.81
C THR A 192 38.30 39.94 -17.33
N PRO A 193 39.22 40.80 -16.87
CA PRO A 193 39.90 40.61 -15.59
C PRO A 193 39.21 41.29 -14.39
N SER A 194 39.48 40.68 -13.23
CA SER A 194 39.57 41.26 -11.88
C SER A 194 38.31 41.81 -11.21
N THR A 195 37.64 40.96 -10.42
CA THR A 195 37.39 41.21 -8.98
C THR A 195 37.13 39.87 -8.28
N SER A 196 37.84 39.59 -7.19
CA SER A 196 37.83 38.30 -6.49
C SER A 196 36.48 37.98 -5.83
N PRO A 197 35.80 36.87 -6.19
CA PRO A 197 34.57 36.44 -5.51
C PRO A 197 34.87 35.66 -4.20
N PRO A 198 33.94 35.68 -3.23
CA PRO A 198 34.08 34.98 -1.95
C PRO A 198 34.24 33.45 -2.12
N PRO A 199 34.88 32.75 -1.16
CA PRO A 199 35.18 31.33 -1.28
C PRO A 199 33.90 30.51 -1.47
N LEU A 200 33.83 29.80 -2.60
CA LEU A 200 32.75 28.88 -2.92
C LEU A 200 32.62 27.82 -1.82
N PRO A 201 31.39 27.48 -1.38
CA PRO A 201 31.18 26.39 -0.43
C PRO A 201 31.77 25.09 -1.00
N SER A 202 32.47 24.34 -0.13
CA SER A 202 33.10 23.07 -0.49
C SER A 202 32.08 22.14 -1.17
N LYS A 203 32.45 21.58 -2.33
CA LYS A 203 31.62 20.61 -3.07
C LYS A 203 31.09 19.53 -2.11
N PRO A 204 29.81 19.16 -2.18
CA PRO A 204 29.27 18.08 -1.36
C PRO A 204 30.05 16.79 -1.64
N GLN A 205 30.31 16.02 -0.59
CA GLN A 205 31.03 14.74 -0.68
C GLN A 205 30.37 13.82 -1.72
N PRO A 206 31.16 13.01 -2.47
CA PRO A 206 30.62 12.06 -3.44
C PRO A 206 29.57 11.18 -2.77
N LYS A 207 28.37 11.08 -3.38
CA LYS A 207 27.30 10.20 -2.90
C LYS A 207 27.85 8.78 -2.72
N THR A 208 27.55 8.14 -1.60
CA THR A 208 28.04 6.78 -1.32
C THR A 208 27.38 5.76 -2.26
N GLY A 209 27.98 4.58 -2.46
CA GLY A 209 27.43 3.53 -3.33
C GLY A 209 26.02 3.10 -2.94
N ILE A 210 25.73 3.07 -1.63
CA ILE A 210 24.40 2.75 -1.09
C ILE A 210 23.38 3.85 -1.43
N ASP A 211 23.74 5.13 -1.31
CA ASP A 211 22.85 6.24 -1.68
C ASP A 211 22.45 6.18 -3.16
N ARG A 212 23.39 5.74 -4.00
CA ARG A 212 23.15 5.57 -5.43
C ARG A 212 22.17 4.44 -5.71
N ILE A 213 22.33 3.29 -5.05
CA ILE A 213 21.41 2.16 -5.15
C ILE A 213 20.01 2.54 -4.61
N ALA A 214 19.96 3.22 -3.47
CA ALA A 214 18.71 3.72 -2.91
C ALA A 214 18.01 4.70 -3.87
N GLU A 215 18.77 5.57 -4.53
CA GLU A 215 18.24 6.48 -5.55
C GLU A 215 17.70 5.72 -6.78
N MET A 216 18.41 4.68 -7.24
CA MET A 216 17.97 3.82 -8.35
C MET A 216 16.67 3.08 -8.03
N HIS A 217 16.55 2.50 -6.84
CA HIS A 217 15.32 1.80 -6.44
C HIS A 217 14.15 2.75 -6.10
N ALA A 218 14.44 3.94 -5.56
CA ALA A 218 13.42 4.97 -5.36
C ALA A 218 12.78 5.44 -6.67
N ILE A 219 13.47 5.29 -7.82
CA ILE A 219 12.90 5.56 -9.14
C ILE A 219 11.90 4.48 -9.57
N ARG A 220 12.15 3.22 -9.21
CA ARG A 220 11.33 2.07 -9.59
C ARG A 220 10.03 1.99 -8.76
N GLY A 221 10.05 2.47 -7.52
CA GLY A 221 8.88 2.53 -6.64
C GLY A 221 8.57 1.22 -5.90
N ASP A 222 9.29 0.15 -6.23
CA ASP A 222 9.17 -1.14 -5.56
C ASP A 222 10.00 -1.14 -4.27
N ILE A 223 9.33 -0.92 -3.12
CA ILE A 223 9.99 -0.79 -1.82
C ILE A 223 10.57 -2.13 -1.33
N ASN A 224 9.98 -3.25 -1.74
CA ASN A 224 10.38 -4.59 -1.30
C ASN A 224 11.16 -5.35 -2.38
N GLU A 225 11.45 -4.73 -3.53
CA GLU A 225 12.11 -5.39 -4.66
C GLU A 225 13.41 -4.66 -5.03
N VAL A 226 14.52 -5.38 -4.87
CA VAL A 226 15.87 -4.93 -5.20
C VAL A 226 16.30 -5.64 -6.47
N THR A 227 16.28 -4.92 -7.58
CA THR A 227 16.87 -5.38 -8.84
C THR A 227 18.37 -5.09 -8.87
N VAL A 228 19.17 -6.14 -8.92
CA VAL A 228 20.63 -6.04 -9.04
C VAL A 228 21.00 -5.75 -10.48
N GLU A 229 21.56 -4.57 -10.69
CA GLU A 229 22.04 -4.09 -11.99
C GLU A 229 23.57 -4.16 -12.07
N GLU A 230 24.14 -3.82 -13.23
CA GLU A 230 25.59 -3.67 -13.42
C GLU A 230 26.19 -2.61 -12.48
N GLU A 231 25.48 -1.48 -12.29
CA GLU A 231 25.89 -0.37 -11.42
C GLU A 231 25.85 -0.74 -9.93
N GLY A 232 26.88 -0.37 -9.17
CA GLY A 232 27.01 -0.61 -7.72
C GLY A 232 27.74 -1.92 -7.37
N SER A 233 28.38 -2.02 -6.20
CA SER A 233 29.04 -3.26 -5.78
C SER A 233 28.07 -4.22 -5.08
N ALA A 234 28.39 -5.52 -5.04
CA ALA A 234 27.59 -6.48 -4.27
C ALA A 234 27.47 -6.10 -2.78
N ASN A 235 28.53 -5.52 -2.21
CA ASN A 235 28.54 -5.03 -0.83
C ASN A 235 27.57 -3.86 -0.61
N ASP A 236 27.47 -2.94 -1.57
CA ASP A 236 26.54 -1.81 -1.47
C ASP A 236 25.09 -2.28 -1.55
N TYR A 237 24.77 -3.20 -2.48
CA TYR A 237 23.44 -3.81 -2.55
C TYR A 237 23.11 -4.61 -1.29
N ALA A 238 24.08 -5.34 -0.74
CA ALA A 238 23.88 -6.11 0.48
C ALA A 238 23.61 -5.20 1.68
N ALA A 239 24.37 -4.12 1.82
CA ALA A 239 24.13 -3.12 2.85
C ALA A 239 22.78 -2.42 2.68
N TYR A 240 22.37 -2.13 1.45
CA TYR A 240 21.04 -1.58 1.15
C TYR A 240 19.92 -2.56 1.54
N CYS A 241 20.00 -3.82 1.12
CA CYS A 241 19.03 -4.87 1.49
C CYS A 241 18.97 -5.06 3.01
N TRP A 242 20.13 -5.06 3.67
CA TRP A 242 20.22 -5.15 5.12
C TRP A 242 19.51 -3.98 5.82
N ASN A 243 19.76 -2.75 5.38
CA ASN A 243 19.09 -1.56 5.93
C ASN A 243 17.57 -1.61 5.75
N LEU A 244 17.06 -2.11 4.62
CA LEU A 244 15.61 -2.33 4.43
C LEU A 244 15.07 -3.34 5.46
N LEU A 245 15.80 -4.43 5.68
CA LEU A 245 15.42 -5.49 6.62
C LEU A 245 15.60 -5.10 8.09
N GLN A 246 16.22 -3.96 8.42
CA GLN A 246 16.23 -3.44 9.79
C GLN A 246 14.89 -2.82 10.20
N ASP A 247 14.04 -2.42 9.26
CA ASP A 247 12.70 -1.92 9.58
C ASP A 247 11.80 -3.07 10.06
N ASP A 248 11.18 -2.91 11.23
CA ASP A 248 10.27 -3.91 11.81
C ASP A 248 9.02 -4.13 10.94
N ALA A 249 8.59 -3.10 10.19
CA ALA A 249 7.50 -3.23 9.23
C ALA A 249 7.91 -4.00 7.96
N MET A 250 9.22 -4.13 7.71
CA MET A 250 9.75 -4.88 6.57
C MET A 250 9.95 -6.35 6.96
N LEU A 251 9.05 -7.19 6.47
CA LEU A 251 9.09 -8.63 6.75
C LEU A 251 9.94 -9.42 5.75
N PHE A 252 10.05 -8.95 4.51
CA PHE A 252 10.83 -9.61 3.46
C PHE A 252 11.38 -8.62 2.43
N VAL A 253 12.41 -9.05 1.69
CA VAL A 253 12.92 -8.36 0.50
C VAL A 253 13.09 -9.37 -0.64
N THR A 254 12.75 -8.96 -1.86
CA THR A 254 12.92 -9.73 -3.08
C THR A 254 14.14 -9.19 -3.82
N ILE A 255 15.17 -10.02 -4.01
CA ILE A 255 16.38 -9.66 -4.74
C ILE A 255 16.36 -10.38 -6.07
N ARG A 256 16.41 -9.65 -7.18
CA ARG A 256 16.32 -10.22 -8.53
C ARG A 256 17.45 -9.75 -9.44
N SER A 257 17.79 -10.56 -10.43
CA SER A 257 18.72 -10.14 -11.48
C SER A 257 18.03 -9.27 -12.53
N ASN A 258 18.73 -8.23 -13.00
CA ASN A 258 18.27 -7.43 -14.14
C ASN A 258 18.43 -8.18 -15.47
N THR A 259 19.57 -8.84 -15.65
CA THR A 259 19.91 -9.69 -16.80
C THR A 259 20.54 -11.02 -16.32
N GLU A 260 20.99 -11.84 -17.27
CA GLU A 260 21.62 -13.14 -17.00
C GLU A 260 23.04 -12.99 -16.41
N THR A 261 23.74 -11.89 -16.73
CA THR A 261 25.11 -11.67 -16.25
C THR A 261 25.17 -11.30 -14.77
N GLU A 262 24.11 -10.70 -14.21
CA GLU A 262 24.06 -10.33 -12.80
C GLU A 262 23.59 -11.46 -11.87
N VAL A 263 23.27 -12.64 -12.40
CA VAL A 263 22.79 -13.78 -11.57
C VAL A 263 23.79 -14.14 -10.48
N LEU A 264 25.09 -14.17 -10.79
CA LEU A 264 26.14 -14.42 -9.80
C LEU A 264 26.23 -13.30 -8.76
N LYS A 265 26.02 -12.05 -9.20
CA LYS A 265 26.03 -10.88 -8.32
C LYS A 265 24.85 -10.93 -7.34
N VAL A 266 23.67 -11.37 -7.77
CA VAL A 266 22.50 -11.59 -6.89
C VAL A 266 22.83 -12.58 -5.77
N LEU A 267 23.49 -13.70 -6.10
CA LEU A 267 23.90 -14.69 -5.09
C LEU A 267 24.87 -14.08 -4.07
N GLN A 268 25.86 -13.31 -4.53
CA GLN A 268 26.79 -12.59 -3.67
C GLN A 268 26.08 -11.58 -2.76
N VAL A 269 25.13 -10.81 -3.29
CA VAL A 269 24.33 -9.84 -2.53
C VAL A 269 23.55 -10.55 -1.42
N VAL A 270 22.93 -11.68 -1.72
CA VAL A 270 22.17 -12.47 -0.74
C VAL A 270 23.06 -13.00 0.38
N GLU A 271 24.21 -13.57 0.03
CA GLU A 271 25.18 -14.11 0.99
C GLU A 271 25.74 -13.00 1.89
N GLU A 272 26.14 -11.86 1.31
CA GLU A 272 26.65 -10.71 2.06
C GLU A 272 25.58 -10.08 2.96
N THR A 273 24.31 -10.05 2.53
CA THR A 273 23.20 -9.58 3.36
C THR A 273 23.03 -10.46 4.59
N LYS A 274 23.11 -11.79 4.42
CA LYS A 274 23.08 -12.75 5.53
C LYS A 274 24.30 -12.57 6.44
N ARG A 275 25.49 -12.35 5.87
CA ARG A 275 26.71 -12.08 6.64
C ARG A 275 26.60 -10.83 7.50
N LEU A 276 26.05 -9.73 6.95
CA LEU A 276 25.82 -8.49 7.70
C LEU A 276 24.86 -8.70 8.88
N ARG A 277 23.80 -9.48 8.70
CA ARG A 277 22.88 -9.86 9.77
C ARG A 277 23.57 -10.67 10.87
N HIS A 278 24.29 -11.72 10.50
CA HIS A 278 25.00 -12.55 11.47
C HIS A 278 26.05 -11.74 12.24
N LYS A 279 26.75 -10.81 11.55
CA LYS A 279 27.69 -9.89 12.20
C LYS A 279 27.02 -8.93 13.20
N ALA A 280 25.74 -8.64 13.03
CA ALA A 280 24.96 -7.82 13.96
C ALA A 280 24.47 -8.59 15.20
N GLY A 281 24.79 -9.88 15.34
CA GLY A 281 24.42 -10.70 16.50
C GLY A 281 22.97 -11.17 16.51
N LEU A 282 22.33 -11.22 15.33
CA LEU A 282 20.99 -11.78 15.17
C LEU A 282 21.13 -13.24 14.72
N ASP A 283 20.94 -14.16 15.65
CA ASP A 283 21.14 -15.61 15.45
C ASP A 283 20.02 -16.26 14.62
N ASP A 284 18.88 -15.58 14.43
CA ASP A 284 17.79 -16.07 13.60
C ASP A 284 18.12 -15.91 12.11
N ASP A 285 18.19 -17.03 11.40
CA ASP A 285 18.41 -17.06 9.94
C ASP A 285 17.21 -16.53 9.14
N PHE A 286 17.50 -15.94 7.99
CA PHE A 286 16.46 -15.59 7.02
C PHE A 286 15.90 -16.85 6.34
N HIS A 287 14.58 -16.90 6.19
CA HIS A 287 13.93 -17.83 5.28
C HIS A 287 14.26 -17.41 3.85
N GLN A 288 14.84 -18.33 3.07
CA GLN A 288 15.26 -18.07 1.69
C GLN A 288 14.41 -18.90 0.72
N TYR A 289 13.77 -18.22 -0.23
CA TYR A 289 13.01 -18.88 -1.31
C TYR A 289 13.61 -18.48 -2.66
N VAL A 290 13.99 -19.47 -3.46
CA VAL A 290 14.63 -19.26 -4.75
C VAL A 290 13.64 -19.60 -5.86
N LEU A 291 13.39 -18.62 -6.73
CA LEU A 291 12.53 -18.74 -7.89
C LEU A 291 13.39 -18.59 -9.15
N TYR A 292 13.31 -19.59 -10.02
CA TYR A 292 13.92 -19.57 -11.34
C TYR A 292 12.85 -19.22 -12.37
N ASP A 293 13.15 -18.30 -13.28
CA ASP A 293 12.29 -18.07 -14.44
C ASP A 293 12.47 -19.23 -15.43
N THR A 294 11.73 -20.31 -15.21
CA THR A 294 11.69 -21.40 -16.16
C THR A 294 10.82 -20.94 -17.33
N LYS A 295 11.47 -20.47 -18.42
CA LYS A 295 10.82 -20.46 -19.73
C LYS A 295 10.19 -21.84 -19.91
N LYS A 296 8.87 -21.90 -20.14
CA LYS A 296 8.11 -23.15 -20.32
C LYS A 296 8.67 -23.93 -21.51
N SER A 297 9.75 -24.66 -21.27
CA SER A 297 10.30 -25.56 -22.27
C SER A 297 9.33 -26.74 -22.31
N GLY A 298 8.73 -26.95 -23.48
CA GLY A 298 7.97 -28.16 -23.75
C GLY A 298 8.78 -29.43 -23.43
N PRO A 299 8.13 -30.60 -23.40
CA PRO A 299 8.73 -31.86 -22.93
C PRO A 299 10.07 -32.12 -23.62
N ARG A 300 11.17 -31.88 -22.91
CA ARG A 300 12.52 -32.17 -23.40
C ARG A 300 12.70 -33.68 -23.32
N ARG A 301 12.82 -34.34 -24.48
CA ARG A 301 13.39 -35.69 -24.55
C ARG A 301 14.84 -35.57 -24.09
N ILE A 302 15.13 -36.11 -22.91
CA ILE A 302 16.50 -36.20 -22.39
C ILE A 302 17.21 -37.26 -23.25
N ASN A 303 18.05 -36.84 -24.17
CA ASN A 303 18.93 -37.75 -24.91
C ASN A 303 20.16 -38.01 -24.03
N LEU A 304 20.34 -39.26 -23.60
CA LEU A 304 21.41 -39.68 -22.68
C LEU A 304 22.79 -39.77 -23.34
N ASP A 305 22.87 -39.65 -24.66
CA ASP A 305 24.12 -39.85 -25.44
C ASP A 305 24.81 -38.53 -25.85
N GLN A 306 24.28 -37.37 -25.44
CA GLN A 306 24.94 -36.09 -25.72
C GLN A 306 25.99 -35.76 -24.63
N PRO A 307 27.19 -35.28 -25.01
CA PRO A 307 28.16 -34.80 -24.04
C PRO A 307 27.51 -33.70 -23.18
N GLN A 308 27.77 -33.71 -21.87
CA GLN A 308 27.24 -32.70 -20.94
C GLN A 308 27.67 -31.30 -21.41
N ASP A 309 26.73 -30.56 -21.99
CA ASP A 309 26.91 -29.14 -22.24
C ASP A 309 27.19 -28.44 -20.90
N GLY A 310 28.19 -27.56 -20.89
CA GLY A 310 28.60 -26.83 -19.70
C GLY A 310 27.43 -26.11 -19.03
N TYR A 311 27.55 -25.87 -17.72
CA TYR A 311 26.53 -25.18 -16.93
C TYR A 311 26.14 -23.85 -17.58
N THR A 312 24.89 -23.76 -18.04
CA THR A 312 24.31 -22.52 -18.54
C THR A 312 23.55 -21.87 -17.38
N PRO A 313 23.94 -20.67 -16.93
CA PRO A 313 23.23 -20.00 -15.84
C PRO A 313 21.77 -19.70 -16.24
N PRO A 314 20.86 -19.63 -15.26
CA PRO A 314 19.48 -19.29 -15.53
C PRO A 314 19.37 -17.85 -16.06
N ASN A 315 18.47 -17.60 -17.00
CA ASN A 315 18.28 -16.28 -17.61
C ASN A 315 17.86 -15.19 -16.60
N SER A 316 17.17 -15.57 -15.53
CA SER A 316 16.80 -14.69 -14.44
C SER A 316 16.72 -15.48 -13.13
N LEU A 317 17.15 -14.83 -12.05
CA LEU A 317 17.11 -15.37 -10.70
C LEU A 317 16.38 -14.39 -9.79
N GLN A 318 15.43 -14.90 -9.00
CA GLN A 318 14.73 -14.14 -7.99
C GLN A 318 14.82 -14.87 -6.65
N ILE A 319 15.25 -14.17 -5.61
CA ILE A 319 15.43 -14.71 -4.26
C ILE A 319 14.64 -13.85 -3.28
N HIS A 320 13.78 -14.48 -2.49
CA HIS A 320 13.10 -13.84 -1.36
C HIS A 320 13.86 -14.13 -0.07
N LEU A 321 14.23 -13.10 0.66
CA LEU A 321 14.74 -13.18 2.02
C LEU A 321 13.67 -12.66 2.98
N SER A 322 13.19 -13.52 3.88
CA SER A 322 12.10 -13.20 4.80
C SER A 322 12.45 -13.47 6.26
N LYS A 323 11.97 -12.61 7.15
CA LYS A 323 12.02 -12.79 8.62
C LYS A 323 11.02 -13.86 9.09
N ILE A 324 9.96 -14.10 8.31
CA ILE A 324 8.88 -15.06 8.62
C ILE A 324 8.77 -16.13 7.54
N PRO A 325 8.24 -17.33 7.85
CA PRO A 325 7.95 -18.33 6.84
C PRO A 325 6.91 -17.83 5.82
N MET A 326 7.07 -18.21 4.54
CA MET A 326 6.22 -17.84 3.41
C MET A 326 5.70 -19.13 2.74
N PRO A 327 4.68 -19.79 3.30
CA PRO A 327 4.20 -21.11 2.86
C PRO A 327 3.69 -21.11 1.41
N GLU A 328 3.32 -19.96 0.86
CA GLU A 328 2.92 -19.78 -0.53
C GLU A 328 4.07 -19.95 -1.52
N LEU A 329 5.32 -19.73 -1.08
CA LEU A 329 6.53 -19.92 -1.88
C LEU A 329 7.17 -21.30 -1.66
N GLU A 330 6.65 -22.10 -0.73
CA GLU A 330 7.14 -23.46 -0.52
C GLU A 330 6.83 -24.34 -1.73
N PRO A 331 7.75 -25.25 -2.12
CA PRO A 331 7.51 -26.19 -3.21
C PRO A 331 6.29 -27.05 -2.89
N ARG A 332 5.18 -26.81 -3.59
CA ARG A 332 4.01 -27.69 -3.46
C ARG A 332 4.38 -29.03 -4.09
N PRO A 333 4.25 -30.15 -3.36
CA PRO A 333 4.43 -31.46 -3.98
C PRO A 333 3.43 -31.56 -5.13
N SER A 334 3.94 -31.75 -6.35
CA SER A 334 3.11 -31.94 -7.52
C SER A 334 2.28 -33.19 -7.29
N LEU A 335 1.02 -33.02 -6.87
CA LEU A 335 0.02 -34.07 -6.96
C LEU A 335 -0.12 -34.35 -8.46
N HIS A 336 0.58 -35.39 -8.92
CA HIS A 336 0.30 -36.02 -10.19
C HIS A 336 -1.18 -36.41 -10.18
N HIS A 337 -2.04 -35.52 -10.69
CA HIS A 337 -3.33 -35.93 -11.20
C HIS A 337 -3.04 -36.86 -12.37
N GLY A 338 -2.99 -38.16 -12.07
CA GLY A 338 -3.12 -39.20 -13.07
C GLY A 338 -4.36 -38.88 -13.88
N LYS A 339 -4.15 -38.40 -15.11
CA LYS A 339 -5.17 -38.48 -16.15
C LYS A 339 -5.40 -39.96 -16.36
N GLU A 340 -6.35 -40.50 -15.62
CA GLU A 340 -6.95 -41.79 -15.90
C GLU A 340 -7.66 -41.62 -17.25
N ASN A 341 -7.03 -42.14 -18.30
CA ASN A 341 -7.61 -42.23 -19.62
C ASN A 341 -8.88 -43.11 -19.51
N SER A 342 -10.05 -42.49 -19.48
CA SER A 342 -11.31 -43.18 -19.71
C SER A 342 -11.47 -43.42 -21.20
N ASP A 343 -10.75 -44.40 -21.75
CA ASP A 343 -11.05 -44.99 -23.04
C ASP A 343 -12.29 -45.88 -22.89
N THR A 344 -13.46 -45.30 -23.14
CA THR A 344 -14.69 -46.06 -23.37
C THR A 344 -14.57 -46.88 -24.64
N ARG A 345 -14.41 -48.19 -24.44
CA ARG A 345 -14.50 -49.28 -25.41
C ARG A 345 -15.80 -49.22 -26.22
N LYS A 346 -15.70 -49.44 -27.53
CA LYS A 346 -16.80 -49.84 -28.41
C LYS A 346 -16.48 -51.21 -29.00
N ASP A 347 -17.42 -52.13 -28.84
CA ASP A 347 -17.38 -53.55 -29.18
C ASP A 347 -17.12 -53.85 -30.67
N GLY A 348 -16.45 -54.97 -30.93
CA GLY A 348 -16.14 -55.47 -32.27
C GLY A 348 -15.58 -56.89 -32.28
N LYS A 349 -16.42 -57.85 -31.86
CA LYS A 349 -16.31 -59.32 -31.88
C LYS A 349 -15.86 -59.92 -33.23
N THR A 350 -14.82 -60.77 -33.27
CA THR A 350 -14.80 -62.00 -34.10
C THR A 350 -13.77 -63.04 -33.60
N GLU A 351 -14.12 -64.31 -33.80
CA GLU A 351 -13.64 -65.53 -33.15
C GLU A 351 -12.39 -66.22 -33.79
N LYS A 352 -11.82 -67.17 -33.00
CA LYS A 352 -11.21 -68.49 -33.36
C LYS A 352 -9.87 -68.46 -34.15
N LYS A 353 -8.89 -69.36 -33.95
CA LYS A 353 -8.87 -70.77 -33.53
C LYS A 353 -7.39 -71.22 -33.33
N VAL A 354 -7.15 -72.22 -32.45
CA VAL A 354 -6.17 -73.36 -32.56
C VAL A 354 -4.66 -73.08 -32.40
N SER A 355 -3.79 -73.85 -31.72
CA SER A 355 -3.78 -74.96 -30.72
C SER A 355 -2.30 -75.11 -30.21
N PRO A 356 -1.75 -76.26 -29.67
CA PRO A 356 -1.12 -76.30 -28.35
C PRO A 356 0.34 -76.88 -28.31
N SER A 357 1.03 -76.83 -27.16
CA SER A 357 2.08 -77.79 -26.70
C SER A 357 2.69 -77.27 -25.38
N SER A 358 2.54 -77.92 -24.21
CA SER A 358 3.21 -79.11 -23.64
C SER A 358 4.46 -78.81 -22.77
N SER A 359 4.25 -78.85 -21.44
CA SER A 359 5.08 -79.55 -20.41
C SER A 359 6.52 -79.01 -20.07
N PRO A 360 7.26 -79.57 -19.08
CA PRO A 360 7.12 -79.34 -17.63
C PRO A 360 8.45 -79.08 -16.83
N GLY A 361 8.43 -78.23 -15.79
CA GLY A 361 9.36 -78.16 -14.60
C GLY A 361 10.90 -78.16 -14.81
N PRO A 362 11.76 -78.14 -13.76
CA PRO A 362 11.58 -77.88 -12.31
C PRO A 362 12.67 -76.93 -11.66
N GLY A 363 12.53 -76.63 -10.36
CA GLY A 363 13.64 -76.33 -9.42
C GLY A 363 13.87 -74.86 -9.01
N HIS A 364 13.59 -74.48 -7.74
CA HIS A 364 14.54 -74.41 -6.59
C HIS A 364 15.25 -73.02 -6.52
N LEU A 365 14.94 -72.09 -5.60
CA LEU A 365 15.35 -71.97 -4.18
C LEU A 365 14.63 -70.72 -3.63
N SER A 366 13.93 -70.74 -2.48
CA SER A 366 14.43 -70.65 -1.10
C SER A 366 15.17 -69.35 -0.73
N LEU A 367 14.55 -68.52 0.11
CA LEU A 367 15.05 -67.88 1.36
C LEU A 367 14.11 -66.71 1.71
N THR A 368 13.22 -66.86 2.72
CA THR A 368 13.34 -66.32 4.10
C THR A 368 13.48 -64.80 4.18
N SER A 369 12.89 -64.07 5.11
CA SER A 369 11.89 -64.32 6.15
C SER A 369 11.64 -62.99 6.88
N LEU A 370 10.43 -62.80 7.37
CA LEU A 370 10.10 -62.26 8.69
C LEU A 370 10.54 -60.83 9.06
N PHE A 371 9.57 -59.94 9.27
CA PHE A 371 9.16 -59.33 10.56
C PHE A 371 7.88 -58.50 10.26
N GLY A 372 6.71 -58.62 10.88
CA GLY A 372 6.28 -59.34 12.08
C GLY A 372 6.04 -58.41 13.28
N ARG A 373 4.88 -57.73 13.35
CA ARG A 373 4.16 -57.20 14.56
C ARG A 373 2.90 -56.44 14.07
N ARG A 374 1.63 -56.88 14.24
CA ARG A 374 0.80 -57.11 15.46
C ARG A 374 1.02 -56.02 16.52
N SER A 375 0.04 -55.36 17.12
CA SER A 375 -1.43 -55.47 17.18
C SER A 375 -1.90 -54.42 18.21
N SER A 376 -3.09 -53.83 18.07
CA SER A 376 -4.10 -53.70 19.16
C SER A 376 -5.17 -52.64 18.84
N SER A 377 -6.39 -53.12 18.65
CA SER A 377 -7.64 -52.41 19.02
C SER A 377 -7.97 -52.80 20.47
N PRO A 378 -8.76 -52.01 21.22
CA PRO A 378 -10.15 -52.42 21.51
C PRO A 378 -11.11 -51.20 21.72
N PRO A 379 -12.29 -51.28 22.39
CA PRO A 379 -13.59 -51.26 21.72
C PRO A 379 -14.54 -50.12 22.18
N SER A 380 -15.70 -50.04 21.53
CA SER A 380 -16.81 -49.11 21.77
C SER A 380 -17.65 -49.43 23.02
N ALA A 381 -18.21 -48.39 23.68
CA ALA A 381 -19.57 -48.36 24.24
C ALA A 381 -19.98 -46.97 24.80
N THR A 382 -21.03 -46.39 24.20
CA THR A 382 -22.16 -45.60 24.77
C THR A 382 -21.98 -44.59 25.93
N SER A 383 -22.37 -43.32 25.69
CA SER A 383 -23.50 -42.69 26.41
C SER A 383 -24.01 -41.43 25.68
N LEU A 384 -25.34 -41.30 25.64
CA LEU A 384 -26.13 -40.25 25.02
C LEU A 384 -26.04 -38.92 25.80
N ALA A 385 -25.76 -37.82 25.12
CA ALA A 385 -26.07 -36.47 25.61
C ALA A 385 -26.56 -35.60 24.45
N SER A 386 -27.77 -35.08 24.61
CA SER A 386 -28.54 -34.26 23.68
C SER A 386 -27.89 -32.88 23.50
N THR A 387 -27.32 -32.61 22.32
CA THR A 387 -26.82 -31.28 21.95
C THR A 387 -27.96 -30.45 21.31
N HIS A 388 -28.38 -29.42 22.03
CA HIS A 388 -29.33 -28.42 21.54
C HIS A 388 -28.64 -27.59 20.43
N VAL A 389 -29.16 -27.67 19.20
CA VAL A 389 -28.64 -26.95 18.02
C VAL A 389 -29.22 -25.52 18.01
N HIS A 390 -28.35 -24.50 17.97
CA HIS A 390 -28.75 -23.10 17.83
C HIS A 390 -29.21 -22.79 16.39
N ALA A 391 -30.17 -21.88 16.24
CA ALA A 391 -30.87 -21.51 15.00
C ALA A 391 -30.01 -20.94 13.85
N HIS A 392 -28.67 -20.98 13.96
CA HIS A 392 -27.73 -20.46 12.96
C HIS A 392 -26.71 -21.50 12.47
N GLN A 393 -26.81 -22.77 12.86
CA GLN A 393 -25.94 -23.82 12.31
C GLN A 393 -26.47 -24.31 10.95
N VAL A 394 -25.68 -24.05 9.90
CA VAL A 394 -25.94 -24.51 8.53
C VAL A 394 -25.54 -25.99 8.42
N HIS A 395 -26.46 -26.84 7.96
CA HIS A 395 -26.22 -28.28 7.88
C HIS A 395 -25.20 -28.63 6.77
N PRO A 396 -24.30 -29.62 6.98
CA PRO A 396 -23.28 -30.03 5.99
C PRO A 396 -23.82 -30.56 4.65
N HIS A 397 -25.14 -30.82 4.57
CA HIS A 397 -25.80 -31.35 3.37
C HIS A 397 -26.89 -30.42 2.84
N GLN A 398 -26.93 -29.16 3.27
CA GLN A 398 -27.88 -28.20 2.73
C GLN A 398 -27.37 -27.71 1.36
N PRO A 399 -28.11 -27.96 0.25
CA PRO A 399 -27.70 -27.50 -1.06
C PRO A 399 -27.67 -25.97 -1.10
N SER A 400 -26.56 -25.42 -1.59
CA SER A 400 -26.39 -23.98 -1.75
C SER A 400 -27.53 -23.40 -2.60
N PRO A 401 -28.21 -22.32 -2.17
CA PRO A 401 -29.27 -21.72 -2.96
C PRO A 401 -28.71 -21.27 -4.32
N SER A 402 -29.46 -21.58 -5.39
CA SER A 402 -29.03 -21.28 -6.76
C SER A 402 -28.89 -19.76 -6.96
N PRO A 403 -27.91 -19.28 -7.75
CA PRO A 403 -27.65 -17.85 -7.98
C PRO A 403 -28.86 -17.04 -8.46
N ALA A 404 -29.86 -17.69 -9.05
CA ALA A 404 -31.11 -17.07 -9.51
C ALA A 404 -32.04 -16.59 -8.36
N GLN A 405 -31.82 -17.01 -7.11
CA GLN A 405 -32.66 -16.61 -5.96
C GLN A 405 -32.22 -15.30 -5.29
N LEU A 406 -31.05 -14.76 -5.65
CA LEU A 406 -30.47 -13.55 -5.04
C LEU A 406 -31.07 -12.22 -5.53
N ASN A 407 -31.86 -12.23 -6.60
CA ASN A 407 -32.45 -11.01 -7.19
C ASN A 407 -33.93 -10.77 -6.85
N ASN A 408 -34.50 -11.48 -5.86
CA ASN A 408 -35.91 -11.30 -5.47
C ASN A 408 -36.03 -10.69 -4.06
N PRO A 409 -36.14 -9.35 -3.92
CA PRO A 409 -36.16 -8.67 -2.62
C PRO A 409 -37.43 -8.96 -1.79
N MET A 410 -38.41 -9.67 -2.34
CA MET A 410 -39.67 -9.99 -1.65
C MET A 410 -39.61 -11.26 -0.77
N ILE A 411 -38.55 -12.07 -0.85
CA ILE A 411 -38.48 -13.37 -0.13
C ILE A 411 -37.93 -13.21 1.30
N TYR A 412 -37.27 -12.09 1.63
CA TYR A 412 -36.62 -11.88 2.93
C TYR A 412 -37.29 -10.81 3.81
N VAL A 413 -38.51 -10.38 3.48
CA VAL A 413 -39.24 -9.43 4.34
C VAL A 413 -39.91 -10.21 5.47
N ALA A 414 -39.26 -10.24 6.63
CA ALA A 414 -39.89 -10.71 7.85
C ALA A 414 -41.16 -9.88 8.12
N PRO A 415 -42.30 -10.50 8.47
CA PRO A 415 -43.52 -9.77 8.80
C PRO A 415 -43.25 -8.82 9.97
N PRO A 416 -43.77 -7.58 9.94
CA PRO A 416 -43.50 -6.59 10.98
C PRO A 416 -44.04 -7.10 12.34
N PRO A 417 -43.29 -6.89 13.43
CA PRO A 417 -43.74 -7.29 14.75
C PRO A 417 -45.04 -6.56 15.15
N PRO A 418 -45.94 -7.21 15.91
CA PRO A 418 -47.18 -6.59 16.36
C PRO A 418 -46.88 -5.33 17.20
N ARG A 419 -47.50 -4.21 16.82
CA ARG A 419 -47.33 -2.92 17.51
C ARG A 419 -48.00 -2.99 18.88
N HIS A 420 -47.19 -3.01 19.94
CA HIS A 420 -47.67 -2.75 21.29
C HIS A 420 -48.05 -1.26 21.44
N THR A 421 -49.33 -1.00 21.67
CA THR A 421 -49.88 0.31 21.98
C THR A 421 -49.49 0.72 23.40
N LYS A 422 -48.51 1.63 23.53
CA LYS A 422 -48.23 2.30 24.81
C LYS A 422 -49.30 3.38 25.08
N PRO A 423 -49.78 3.52 26.33
CA PRO A 423 -50.81 4.49 26.69
C PRO A 423 -50.27 5.93 26.70
N LYS A 424 -51.07 6.87 26.18
CA LYS A 424 -50.82 8.31 26.18
C LYS A 424 -50.75 8.86 27.62
N PRO A 425 -49.76 9.70 27.95
CA PRO A 425 -49.82 10.53 29.16
C PRO A 425 -50.79 11.70 28.97
N LYS A 426 -51.59 11.96 30.00
CA LYS A 426 -52.50 13.10 30.13
C LYS A 426 -51.72 14.42 30.17
N GLN A 427 -52.04 15.35 29.27
CA GLN A 427 -51.69 16.76 29.41
C GLN A 427 -52.59 17.44 30.44
N PRO A 428 -52.06 18.31 31.32
CA PRO A 428 -52.85 19.29 32.02
C PRO A 428 -52.93 20.62 31.23
N ASN A 429 -54.17 21.11 31.16
CA ASN A 429 -54.56 22.44 30.70
C ASN A 429 -53.81 23.57 31.42
N SER A 430 -53.49 24.64 30.70
CA SER A 430 -53.70 26.03 31.16
C SER A 430 -53.63 27.05 30.01
N PRO A 431 -54.27 28.23 30.16
CA PRO A 431 -54.83 28.99 29.04
C PRO A 431 -54.09 30.30 28.71
N GLY A 432 -54.23 30.69 27.43
CA GLY A 432 -54.43 32.04 26.86
C GLY A 432 -53.78 33.29 27.46
N HIS A 433 -53.03 34.01 26.62
CA HIS A 433 -52.99 35.47 26.34
C HIS A 433 -51.86 35.65 25.28
N GLY A 434 -51.90 36.39 24.18
CA GLY A 434 -52.77 37.44 23.66
C GLY A 434 -51.91 38.67 23.28
N LEU A 435 -51.62 38.87 21.98
CA LEU A 435 -51.21 40.13 21.28
C LEU A 435 -49.88 40.78 21.75
N SER A 436 -49.04 41.51 20.99
CA SER A 436 -48.99 42.11 19.64
C SER A 436 -47.52 42.56 19.38
N PRO A 437 -47.14 43.04 18.17
CA PRO A 437 -45.75 43.32 17.78
C PRO A 437 -45.33 44.78 17.99
N GLY A 438 -44.03 45.02 18.18
CA GLY A 438 -43.45 46.36 18.30
C GLY A 438 -42.09 46.46 17.60
N ALA A 439 -42.05 47.29 16.57
CA ALA A 439 -40.87 47.66 15.79
C ALA A 439 -40.10 48.84 16.42
N GLY A 440 -38.86 49.01 15.95
CA GLY A 440 -37.99 50.18 16.20
C GLY A 440 -36.84 49.87 17.18
N ALA A 441 -35.64 50.41 17.08
CA ALA A 441 -34.95 51.26 16.12
C ALA A 441 -33.53 51.44 16.71
N LEU A 442 -32.53 51.49 15.82
CA LEU A 442 -31.32 52.33 15.84
C LEU A 442 -30.70 52.77 17.20
N ASN A 443 -29.45 52.34 17.43
CA ASN A 443 -28.29 53.16 17.87
C ASN A 443 -27.08 52.21 17.96
N ALA A 444 -26.02 52.35 17.16
CA ALA A 444 -24.98 53.39 17.13
C ALA A 444 -24.10 53.45 18.40
N SER A 445 -22.78 53.47 18.14
CA SER A 445 -21.65 53.86 19.03
C SER A 445 -21.20 52.81 20.06
N SER A 446 -20.05 52.15 19.85
CA SER A 446 -18.65 52.58 20.05
C SER A 446 -18.14 52.31 21.46
N SER A 447 -17.18 51.39 21.58
CA SER A 447 -16.03 51.50 22.50
C SER A 447 -15.17 50.22 22.41
N SER A 448 -14.02 50.33 21.75
CA SER A 448 -12.89 49.44 21.99
C SER A 448 -12.18 49.88 23.28
N PRO A 449 -11.72 48.96 24.14
CA PRO A 449 -10.73 49.29 25.16
C PRO A 449 -9.31 49.08 24.59
N ALA A 450 -8.43 50.02 24.94
CA ALA A 450 -6.99 49.90 24.79
C ALA A 450 -6.48 48.85 25.79
N GLU A 451 -5.74 47.85 25.29
CA GLU A 451 -5.07 46.85 26.11
C GLU A 451 -3.58 47.15 26.20
N GLN A 452 -3.09 47.05 27.43
CA GLN A 452 -1.88 47.65 27.95
C GLN A 452 -0.83 46.54 28.15
N ASP A 453 0.24 46.65 27.37
CA ASP A 453 1.65 46.38 27.70
C ASP A 453 1.97 45.46 28.90
N ARG A 454 2.50 44.26 28.61
CA ARG A 454 3.36 43.47 29.52
C ARG A 454 4.38 42.64 28.72
N PRO A 455 5.70 42.85 28.89
CA PRO A 455 6.72 41.95 28.38
C PRO A 455 7.03 40.84 29.37
N SER A 456 6.88 39.57 28.94
CA SER A 456 7.29 38.41 29.73
C SER A 456 8.73 38.02 29.39
N ARG A 457 9.63 38.24 30.36
CA ARG A 457 10.91 37.54 30.51
C ARG A 457 10.69 36.04 30.43
N LEU A 458 11.47 35.32 29.62
CA LEU A 458 11.93 33.94 29.85
C LEU A 458 12.87 33.50 28.71
N SER A 459 14.16 33.78 28.83
CA SER A 459 15.19 33.18 27.98
C SER A 459 16.55 33.18 28.68
N GLU A 460 16.73 32.34 29.69
CA GLU A 460 18.05 31.93 30.17
C GLU A 460 17.91 30.51 30.72
N PHE A 461 18.25 29.50 29.92
CA PHE A 461 18.72 28.19 30.37
C PHE A 461 19.12 27.36 29.14
N PHE A 462 20.42 27.33 28.84
CA PHE A 462 21.22 26.15 28.49
C PHE A 462 22.53 26.60 27.86
N ASP A 463 23.55 26.80 28.71
CA ASP A 463 24.94 26.85 28.28
C ASP A 463 25.77 26.12 29.32
N LYS A 464 26.07 24.83 29.04
CA LYS A 464 27.19 24.04 29.60
C LYS A 464 27.03 22.58 29.20
N LEU A 465 27.84 22.14 28.24
CA LEU A 465 28.55 20.84 28.27
C LEU A 465 29.38 20.70 27.00
N HIS A 466 30.67 21.02 27.10
CA HIS A 466 31.75 20.32 26.41
C HIS A 466 33.08 20.72 27.08
N HIS A 467 33.53 19.84 27.97
CA HIS A 467 34.95 19.61 28.22
C HIS A 467 35.20 18.12 28.02
#